data_AF-A0A7C8JKG9-F1
#
_entry.id   AF-A0A7C8JKG9-F1
#
_cell.length_a   1.000
_cell.length_b   1.000
_cell.length_c   1.000
_cell.angle_alpha   90.00
_cell.angle_beta   90.00
_cell.angle_gamma   90.00
#
_symmetry.space_group_name_H-M   'P 1'
#
loop_
_entity.id
_entity.type
_entity.pdbx_description
1 polymer ?
#
loop_
_entity_poly.entity_id
_entity_poly.type
_entity_poly.pdbx_seq_one_letter_code
_entity_poly.pdbx_strand_id
1 'polypeptide(L)'
;MPIGNFIGQFRQWKHIPDKFAGIMKGSIKKVPCKFRLKANNVPGVNDEYYGLRKNKDRERLFYVWDKYSDELKDNADGWKEKELVSEHVAALKSRMKEDSFTVGWEEYVGIDVFNNGCSFEVEVETILGRAPRLELNVPYRIHNRAFNMYLAADDHGSWRGRYFAYCFYCKENRASNWVFRIHGDRARTGVIEDGQEVELTLLDDNDQPVGFVQRFTGDMSTLLVSHYGVEDGLDKTTRHDAHVIYE
;
A
#
# COMPACT_ATOMS: atom_id res chain seq x y z
N MET A 1 -52.43 6.45 4.77
CA MET A 1 -52.04 7.82 4.35
C MET A 1 -50.74 7.70 3.56
N PRO A 2 -50.65 8.19 2.31
CA PRO A 2 -49.40 8.15 1.54
C PRO A 2 -48.35 9.09 2.13
N ILE A 3 -47.06 8.69 2.10
CA ILE A 3 -45.90 9.49 2.57
C ILE A 3 -45.88 10.92 2.01
N GLY A 4 -46.40 11.12 0.80
CA GLY A 4 -46.51 12.45 0.16
C GLY A 4 -47.35 13.46 0.95
N ASN A 5 -48.34 12.99 1.74
CA ASN A 5 -49.17 13.87 2.58
C ASN A 5 -48.52 14.21 3.93
N PHE A 6 -47.44 13.52 4.32
CA PHE A 6 -46.69 13.82 5.54
C PHE A 6 -45.70 14.97 5.32
N ILE A 7 -45.15 15.08 4.10
CA ILE A 7 -44.12 16.06 3.75
C ILE A 7 -44.71 17.47 3.56
N GLY A 8 -45.97 17.58 3.14
CA GLY A 8 -46.64 18.84 2.82
C GLY A 8 -47.09 19.73 4.00
N GLN A 9 -46.95 19.30 5.26
CA GLN A 9 -47.48 20.04 6.42
C GLN A 9 -46.43 20.77 7.28
N PHE A 10 -45.13 20.60 7.01
CA PHE A 10 -44.09 21.19 7.87
C PHE A 10 -43.61 22.54 7.33
N ARG A 11 -43.99 23.64 7.99
CA ARG A 11 -43.65 25.03 7.60
C ARG A 11 -42.25 25.51 8.07
N GLN A 12 -41.42 24.66 8.69
CA GLN A 12 -40.19 25.09 9.40
C GLN A 12 -38.93 24.24 9.09
N TRP A 13 -38.68 23.89 7.82
CA TRP A 13 -37.53 23.06 7.42
C TRP A 13 -36.14 23.71 7.54
N LYS A 14 -36.02 25.00 7.89
CA LYS A 14 -34.70 25.67 7.98
C LYS A 14 -33.73 25.02 8.97
N HIS A 15 -34.23 24.36 10.02
CA HIS A 15 -33.39 23.73 11.06
C HIS A 15 -33.24 22.20 10.92
N ILE A 16 -33.92 21.60 9.94
CA ILE A 16 -33.89 20.13 9.74
C ILE A 16 -32.53 19.68 9.19
N PRO A 17 -31.91 20.37 8.21
CA PRO A 17 -30.55 20.05 7.78
C PRO A 17 -29.53 20.11 8.93
N ASP A 18 -29.60 21.11 9.79
CA ASP A 18 -28.66 21.27 10.91
C ASP A 18 -28.85 20.20 12.00
N LYS A 19 -30.11 19.85 12.32
CA LYS A 19 -30.40 18.77 13.27
C LYS A 19 -30.02 17.39 12.72
N PHE A 20 -30.24 17.15 11.43
CA PHE A 20 -29.76 15.94 10.76
C PHE A 20 -28.24 15.91 10.71
N ALA A 21 -27.56 17.02 10.40
CA ALA A 21 -26.10 17.10 10.44
C ALA A 21 -25.56 16.83 11.85
N GLY A 22 -26.23 17.32 12.90
CA GLY A 22 -25.91 17.01 14.29
C GLY A 22 -26.06 15.53 14.64
N ILE A 23 -27.14 14.89 14.20
CA ILE A 23 -27.36 13.43 14.39
C ILE A 23 -26.34 12.60 13.59
N MET A 24 -26.06 13.00 12.36
CA MET A 24 -25.04 12.36 11.51
C MET A 24 -23.67 12.45 12.17
N LYS A 25 -23.28 13.64 12.66
CA LYS A 25 -22.04 13.84 13.41
C LYS A 25 -21.99 13.03 14.70
N GLY A 26 -23.09 12.96 15.45
CA GLY A 26 -23.21 12.16 16.67
C GLY A 26 -23.25 10.64 16.44
N SER A 27 -23.42 10.19 15.20
CA SER A 27 -23.45 8.78 14.83
C SER A 27 -22.22 8.31 14.06
N ILE A 28 -21.20 9.18 13.92
CA ILE A 28 -19.89 8.81 13.41
C ILE A 28 -19.24 7.81 14.38
N LYS A 29 -18.72 6.71 13.84
CA LYS A 29 -17.95 5.70 14.57
C LYS A 29 -16.73 5.32 13.74
N LYS A 30 -15.61 5.07 14.42
CA LYS A 30 -14.48 4.39 13.82
C LYS A 30 -14.77 2.90 13.77
N VAL A 31 -14.66 2.31 12.59
CA VAL A 31 -14.86 0.88 12.38
C VAL A 31 -13.77 0.34 11.45
N PRO A 32 -13.43 -0.95 11.55
CA PRO A 32 -12.52 -1.57 10.61
C PRO A 32 -13.15 -1.68 9.22
N CYS A 33 -12.43 -1.20 8.20
CA CYS A 33 -12.70 -1.45 6.80
C CYS A 33 -11.77 -2.55 6.32
N LYS A 34 -12.33 -3.66 5.82
CA LYS A 34 -11.58 -4.78 5.30
C LYS A 34 -11.60 -4.79 3.79
N PHE A 35 -10.45 -5.06 3.20
CA PHE A 35 -10.30 -5.04 1.76
C PHE A 35 -9.10 -5.87 1.29
N ARG A 36 -9.05 -6.10 -0.01
CA ARG A 36 -7.95 -6.72 -0.73
C ARG A 36 -7.56 -5.83 -1.90
N LEU A 37 -6.31 -5.94 -2.33
CA LEU A 37 -5.81 -5.27 -3.52
C LEU A 37 -5.55 -6.33 -4.58
N LYS A 38 -6.46 -6.49 -5.52
CA LYS A 38 -6.32 -7.45 -6.63
C LYS A 38 -5.31 -6.90 -7.63
N ALA A 39 -4.25 -7.65 -7.87
CA ALA A 39 -3.21 -7.29 -8.82
C ALA A 39 -3.78 -7.40 -10.26
N ASN A 40 -3.38 -6.48 -11.14
CA ASN A 40 -3.61 -6.66 -12.57
C ASN A 40 -2.86 -7.92 -13.07
N ASN A 41 -3.62 -8.91 -13.54
CA ASN A 41 -3.07 -10.19 -13.97
C ASN A 41 -2.15 -10.00 -15.19
N VAL A 42 -1.00 -10.66 -15.16
CA VAL A 42 -0.23 -10.95 -16.37
C VAL A 42 -0.98 -12.08 -17.12
N PRO A 43 -1.08 -12.05 -18.47
CA PRO A 43 -1.78 -13.11 -19.21
C PRO A 43 -1.31 -14.52 -18.82
N GLY A 44 -2.25 -15.39 -18.46
CA GLY A 44 -1.99 -16.79 -18.09
C GLY A 44 -1.79 -17.07 -16.61
N VAL A 45 -1.97 -16.08 -15.73
CA VAL A 45 -1.83 -16.24 -14.27
C VAL A 45 -3.20 -16.16 -13.56
N ASN A 46 -3.37 -16.94 -12.49
CA ASN A 46 -4.59 -16.97 -11.65
C ASN A 46 -4.84 -15.62 -10.96
N ASP A 47 -6.00 -15.47 -10.29
CA ASP A 47 -6.31 -14.29 -9.49
C ASP A 47 -5.24 -14.04 -8.41
N GLU A 48 -4.46 -12.98 -8.65
CA GLU A 48 -3.36 -12.55 -7.81
C GLU A 48 -3.74 -11.29 -7.02
N TYR A 49 -3.22 -11.16 -5.81
CA TYR A 49 -3.47 -10.05 -4.90
C TYR A 49 -2.15 -9.54 -4.36
N TYR A 50 -2.14 -8.28 -3.89
CA TYR A 50 -1.06 -7.84 -3.03
C TYR A 50 -1.14 -8.67 -1.77
N GLY A 51 -0.10 -9.44 -1.56
CA GLY A 51 -0.05 -10.49 -0.59
C GLY A 51 1.18 -10.30 0.26
N LEU A 52 0.94 -10.48 1.54
CA LEU A 52 1.95 -10.36 2.54
C LEU A 52 2.31 -11.73 3.07
N ARG A 53 3.49 -12.23 2.71
CA ARG A 53 3.90 -13.58 3.06
C ARG A 53 4.95 -13.57 4.15
N LYS A 54 4.77 -14.47 5.13
CA LYS A 54 5.83 -14.91 6.01
C LYS A 54 6.36 -16.26 5.52
N ASN A 55 7.56 -16.28 4.94
CA ASN A 55 8.25 -17.48 4.50
C ASN A 55 9.39 -17.79 5.48
N LYS A 56 9.18 -18.82 6.31
CA LYS A 56 10.16 -19.28 7.31
C LYS A 56 11.49 -19.72 6.69
N ASP A 57 11.46 -20.28 5.48
CA ASP A 57 12.65 -20.78 4.78
C ASP A 57 13.36 -19.68 4.00
N ARG A 58 12.76 -18.48 3.90
CA ARG A 58 13.34 -17.24 3.33
C ARG A 58 13.82 -17.34 1.88
N GLU A 59 13.64 -18.49 1.20
CA GLU A 59 14.18 -18.76 -0.13
C GLU A 59 13.79 -17.69 -1.16
N ARG A 60 12.50 -17.31 -1.18
CA ARG A 60 12.01 -16.30 -2.12
C ARG A 60 12.53 -14.89 -1.79
N LEU A 61 12.68 -14.58 -0.51
CA LEU A 61 13.25 -13.31 -0.07
C LEU A 61 14.73 -13.22 -0.46
N PHE A 62 15.51 -14.30 -0.28
CA PHE A 62 16.89 -14.36 -0.76
C PHE A 62 16.97 -14.20 -2.28
N TYR A 63 16.10 -14.87 -3.02
CA TYR A 63 16.03 -14.74 -4.48
C TYR A 63 15.79 -13.29 -4.92
N VAL A 64 14.81 -12.60 -4.32
CA VAL A 64 14.54 -11.18 -4.60
C VAL A 64 15.76 -10.32 -4.34
N TRP A 65 16.46 -10.57 -3.23
CA TRP A 65 17.64 -9.80 -2.89
C TRP A 65 18.85 -10.08 -3.75
N ASP A 66 19.02 -11.31 -4.19
CA ASP A 66 20.10 -11.65 -5.10
C ASP A 66 19.82 -11.04 -6.47
N LYS A 67 18.57 -11.07 -6.95
CA LYS A 67 18.16 -10.34 -8.16
C LYS A 67 18.37 -8.83 -8.05
N TYR A 68 18.00 -8.24 -6.92
CA TYR A 68 18.27 -6.82 -6.66
C TYR A 68 19.77 -6.51 -6.60
N SER A 69 20.56 -7.37 -5.95
CA SER A 69 22.02 -7.21 -5.91
C SER A 69 22.66 -7.32 -7.29
N ASP A 70 22.21 -8.27 -8.09
CA ASP A 70 22.69 -8.48 -9.46
C ASP A 70 22.36 -7.26 -10.30
N GLU A 71 21.12 -6.76 -10.22
CA GLU A 71 20.70 -5.54 -10.92
C GLU A 71 21.58 -4.34 -10.56
N LEU A 72 21.86 -4.09 -9.28
CA LEU A 72 22.72 -2.97 -8.90
C LEU A 72 24.17 -3.14 -9.41
N LYS A 73 24.70 -4.37 -9.37
CA LYS A 73 26.09 -4.67 -9.79
C LYS A 73 26.27 -4.61 -11.30
N ASP A 74 25.28 -5.07 -12.07
CA ASP A 74 25.32 -5.06 -13.53
C ASP A 74 25.30 -3.64 -14.07
N ASN A 75 24.69 -2.72 -13.34
CA ASN A 75 24.63 -1.30 -13.68
C ASN A 75 25.71 -0.46 -12.95
N ALA A 76 26.73 -1.06 -12.32
CA ALA A 76 27.82 -0.34 -11.66
C ALA A 76 29.03 -0.15 -12.60
N ASP A 77 29.57 1.07 -12.66
CA ASP A 77 30.68 1.44 -13.52
C ASP A 77 32.02 1.06 -12.91
N GLY A 78 32.56 -0.06 -13.39
CA GLY A 78 33.88 -0.55 -13.02
C GLY A 78 33.95 -1.20 -11.63
N TRP A 79 35.14 -1.68 -11.27
CA TRP A 79 35.31 -2.54 -10.10
C TRP A 79 35.09 -1.82 -8.76
N LYS A 80 35.48 -0.54 -8.65
CA LYS A 80 35.31 0.26 -7.42
C LYS A 80 33.84 0.49 -7.10
N GLU A 81 33.00 0.75 -8.10
CA GLU A 81 31.58 0.94 -7.85
C GLU A 81 30.89 -0.37 -7.50
N LYS A 82 31.29 -1.50 -8.11
CA LYS A 82 30.79 -2.83 -7.73
C LYS A 82 31.09 -3.19 -6.27
N GLU A 83 32.23 -2.75 -5.75
CA GLU A 83 32.58 -2.92 -4.34
C GLU A 83 31.65 -2.10 -3.43
N LEU A 84 31.46 -0.81 -3.74
CA LEU A 84 30.54 0.07 -3.01
C LEU A 84 29.07 -0.44 -3.04
N VAL A 85 28.61 -0.94 -4.19
CA VAL A 85 27.29 -1.58 -4.30
C VAL A 85 27.21 -2.81 -3.40
N SER A 86 28.26 -3.62 -3.35
CA SER A 86 28.29 -4.81 -2.49
C SER A 86 28.23 -4.45 -1.01
N GLU A 87 28.93 -3.40 -0.59
CA GLU A 87 28.85 -2.84 0.77
C GLU A 87 27.44 -2.33 1.09
N HIS A 88 26.82 -1.58 0.17
CA HIS A 88 25.47 -1.07 0.32
C HIS A 88 24.44 -2.19 0.47
N VAL A 89 24.48 -3.18 -0.42
CA VAL A 89 23.61 -4.37 -0.36
C VAL A 89 23.83 -5.12 0.95
N ALA A 90 25.08 -5.28 1.40
CA ALA A 90 25.39 -5.93 2.67
C ALA A 90 24.83 -5.15 3.88
N ALA A 91 24.91 -3.82 3.87
CA ALA A 91 24.39 -2.96 4.93
C ALA A 91 22.86 -3.03 5.00
N LEU A 92 22.16 -2.93 3.86
CA LEU A 92 20.71 -3.13 3.77
C LEU A 92 20.33 -4.52 4.28
N LYS A 93 21.08 -5.54 3.83
CA LYS A 93 20.95 -6.93 4.28
C LYS A 93 21.34 -7.17 5.75
N SER A 94 21.94 -6.21 6.44
CA SER A 94 22.18 -6.32 7.88
C SER A 94 21.03 -5.68 8.64
N ARG A 95 20.68 -4.45 8.26
CA ARG A 95 19.60 -3.65 8.85
C ARG A 95 18.28 -4.39 8.86
N MET A 96 17.96 -5.08 7.77
CA MET A 96 16.72 -5.86 7.69
C MET A 96 16.66 -7.05 8.65
N LYS A 97 17.80 -7.61 9.10
CA LYS A 97 17.82 -8.77 10.03
C LYS A 97 17.51 -8.36 11.46
N GLU A 98 17.59 -7.07 11.73
CA GLU A 98 17.32 -6.54 13.05
C GLU A 98 15.83 -6.77 13.36
N ASP A 99 15.54 -7.29 14.55
CA ASP A 99 14.16 -7.47 15.06
C ASP A 99 13.42 -6.13 15.21
N SER A 100 14.17 -5.04 15.24
CA SER A 100 13.67 -3.67 15.20
C SER A 100 13.12 -3.30 13.81
N PHE A 101 13.52 -4.04 12.77
CA PHE A 101 13.31 -3.74 11.36
C PHE A 101 12.27 -4.63 10.69
N THR A 102 12.50 -5.93 10.65
CA THR A 102 11.51 -6.91 10.22
C THR A 102 11.20 -7.87 11.36
N VAL A 103 10.23 -8.77 11.19
CA VAL A 103 9.92 -9.78 12.20
C VAL A 103 10.73 -11.04 11.90
N GLY A 104 12.05 -10.90 11.96
CA GLY A 104 13.00 -11.99 11.79
C GLY A 104 13.39 -12.30 10.35
N TRP A 105 13.26 -11.35 9.43
CA TRP A 105 13.59 -11.52 8.00
C TRP A 105 12.80 -12.68 7.40
N GLU A 106 11.50 -12.75 7.61
CA GLU A 106 10.70 -13.81 6.99
C GLU A 106 9.63 -13.22 6.08
N GLU A 107 9.57 -11.89 5.97
CA GLU A 107 8.47 -11.18 5.33
C GLU A 107 8.85 -10.66 3.96
N TYR A 108 7.93 -10.80 3.01
CA TYR A 108 7.95 -10.04 1.77
C TYR A 108 6.54 -9.61 1.39
N VAL A 109 6.44 -8.43 0.76
CA VAL A 109 5.22 -7.94 0.13
C VAL A 109 5.36 -8.18 -1.36
N GLY A 110 4.42 -8.91 -1.94
CA GLY A 110 4.48 -9.27 -3.34
C GLY A 110 3.10 -9.54 -3.91
N ILE A 111 3.09 -10.09 -5.11
CA ILE A 111 1.90 -10.54 -5.79
C ILE A 111 1.73 -12.03 -5.56
N ASP A 112 0.52 -12.39 -5.20
CA ASP A 112 0.27 -13.63 -4.52
C ASP A 112 -1.09 -14.27 -4.83
N VAL A 113 -1.13 -15.59 -4.81
CA VAL A 113 -2.38 -16.35 -4.79
C VAL A 113 -3.05 -16.15 -3.44
N PHE A 114 -4.36 -15.89 -3.47
CA PHE A 114 -5.17 -15.56 -2.30
C PHE A 114 -4.85 -16.43 -1.07
N ASN A 115 -4.46 -15.78 0.02
CA ASN A 115 -4.27 -16.36 1.34
C ASN A 115 -4.47 -15.29 2.43
N ASN A 116 -4.28 -15.65 3.71
CA ASN A 116 -4.48 -14.75 4.85
C ASN A 116 -3.60 -13.48 4.82
N GLY A 117 -2.51 -13.48 4.05
CA GLY A 117 -1.64 -12.33 3.80
C GLY A 117 -2.22 -11.31 2.84
N CYS A 118 -3.29 -11.63 2.11
CA CYS A 118 -3.88 -10.74 1.11
C CYS A 118 -5.01 -9.86 1.67
N SER A 119 -5.46 -10.11 2.91
CA SER A 119 -6.55 -9.38 3.57
C SER A 119 -5.99 -8.27 4.44
N PHE A 120 -6.40 -7.04 4.13
CA PHE A 120 -5.98 -5.83 4.80
C PHE A 120 -7.13 -5.21 5.60
N GLU A 121 -6.78 -4.48 6.66
CA GLU A 121 -7.71 -3.78 7.54
C GLU A 121 -7.17 -2.37 7.84
N VAL A 122 -8.05 -1.38 7.81
CA VAL A 122 -7.75 -0.01 8.27
C VAL A 122 -8.94 0.52 9.07
N GLU A 123 -8.70 1.41 10.03
CA GLU A 123 -9.79 2.11 10.69
C GLU A 123 -10.30 3.26 9.80
N VAL A 124 -11.62 3.29 9.57
CA VAL A 124 -12.28 4.39 8.85
C VAL A 124 -13.40 4.98 9.68
N GLU A 125 -13.67 6.26 9.49
CA GLU A 125 -14.86 6.90 10.05
C GLU A 125 -16.07 6.59 9.17
N THR A 126 -17.12 6.02 9.76
CA THR A 126 -18.39 5.77 9.07
C THR A 126 -19.56 6.24 9.93
N ILE A 127 -20.73 6.36 9.30
CA ILE A 127 -21.99 6.66 9.96
C ILE A 127 -22.73 5.35 10.21
N LEU A 128 -23.43 5.27 11.35
CA LEU A 128 -24.21 4.09 11.73
C LEU A 128 -25.08 3.57 10.56
N GLY A 129 -24.92 2.30 10.22
CA GLY A 129 -25.68 1.63 9.14
C GLY A 129 -25.10 1.79 7.73
N ARG A 130 -24.00 2.54 7.56
CA ARG A 130 -23.25 2.58 6.29
C ARG A 130 -22.06 1.62 6.34
N ALA A 131 -21.86 0.87 5.26
CA ALA A 131 -20.69 0.04 5.10
C ALA A 131 -19.42 0.92 5.12
N PRO A 132 -18.35 0.53 5.83
CA PRO A 132 -17.10 1.26 5.81
C PRO A 132 -16.48 1.24 4.42
N ARG A 133 -15.94 2.38 4.00
CA ARG A 133 -15.31 2.55 2.70
C ARG A 133 -13.99 3.29 2.83
N LEU A 134 -13.07 2.99 1.92
CA LEU A 134 -11.85 3.75 1.71
C LEU A 134 -12.16 5.00 0.90
N GLU A 135 -11.32 6.03 1.06
CA GLU A 135 -11.39 7.28 0.33
C GLU A 135 -10.05 7.60 -0.33
N LEU A 136 -10.10 8.21 -1.50
CA LEU A 136 -8.93 8.66 -2.24
C LEU A 136 -8.27 9.83 -1.50
N ASN A 137 -6.93 9.83 -1.49
CA ASN A 137 -6.09 10.83 -0.82
C ASN A 137 -6.32 10.96 0.70
N VAL A 138 -6.85 9.93 1.36
CA VAL A 138 -6.90 9.83 2.83
C VAL A 138 -5.78 8.92 3.33
N PRO A 139 -4.94 9.37 4.30
CA PRO A 139 -3.86 8.55 4.85
C PRO A 139 -4.36 7.36 5.68
N TYR A 140 -3.76 6.19 5.44
CA TYR A 140 -4.05 4.95 6.14
C TYR A 140 -2.78 4.24 6.60
N ARG A 141 -2.84 3.67 7.81
CA ARG A 141 -1.90 2.64 8.28
C ARG A 141 -2.50 1.27 8.02
N ILE A 142 -2.01 0.61 6.99
CA ILE A 142 -2.59 -0.64 6.49
C ILE A 142 -2.14 -1.80 7.39
N HIS A 143 -3.09 -2.45 8.06
CA HIS A 143 -2.86 -3.57 8.96
C HIS A 143 -3.23 -4.90 8.31
N ASN A 144 -2.47 -5.95 8.60
CA ASN A 144 -2.89 -7.32 8.36
C ASN A 144 -3.11 -8.01 9.71
N ARG A 145 -4.36 -8.41 9.93
CA ARG A 145 -4.80 -9.01 11.18
C ARG A 145 -4.27 -10.41 11.42
N ALA A 146 -4.07 -11.21 10.37
CA ALA A 146 -3.61 -12.60 10.49
C ALA A 146 -2.18 -12.69 11.03
N PHE A 147 -1.32 -11.75 10.61
CA PHE A 147 0.06 -11.66 11.08
C PHE A 147 0.23 -10.65 12.23
N ASN A 148 -0.79 -9.85 12.50
CA ASN A 148 -0.75 -8.74 13.45
C ASN A 148 0.41 -7.75 13.16
N MET A 149 0.54 -7.36 11.90
CA MET A 149 1.61 -6.50 11.39
C MET A 149 1.06 -5.42 10.47
N TYR A 150 1.85 -4.36 10.26
CA TYR A 150 1.52 -3.23 9.41
C TYR A 150 2.42 -3.18 8.19
N LEU A 151 1.86 -2.73 7.07
CA LEU A 151 2.60 -2.48 5.84
C LEU A 151 3.49 -1.26 6.02
N ALA A 152 4.77 -1.41 5.68
CA ALA A 152 5.74 -0.33 5.65
C ALA A 152 6.60 -0.40 4.39
N ALA A 153 7.26 0.71 4.09
CA ALA A 153 8.32 0.78 3.12
C ALA A 153 9.51 1.58 3.67
N ASP A 154 10.71 1.22 3.23
CA ASP A 154 11.96 1.88 3.62
C ASP A 154 12.83 2.06 2.38
N ASP A 155 13.30 3.29 2.17
CA ASP A 155 14.03 3.76 1.00
C ASP A 155 15.55 3.59 1.10
N HIS A 156 16.06 2.96 2.16
CA HIS A 156 17.49 2.63 2.30
C HIS A 156 18.03 1.73 1.19
N GLY A 157 17.15 1.12 0.37
CA GLY A 157 17.51 0.43 -0.87
C GLY A 157 17.75 1.35 -2.08
N SER A 158 17.71 2.66 -1.89
CA SER A 158 17.99 3.61 -2.97
C SER A 158 19.50 3.78 -3.17
N TRP A 159 19.96 3.73 -4.41
CA TRP A 159 21.37 3.85 -4.78
C TRP A 159 21.58 4.80 -5.97
N ARG A 160 22.27 5.92 -5.76
CA ARG A 160 22.74 6.86 -6.81
C ARG A 160 21.69 7.17 -7.90
N GLY A 161 20.52 7.66 -7.48
CA GLY A 161 19.44 8.02 -8.40
C GLY A 161 18.56 6.85 -8.86
N ARG A 162 18.94 5.61 -8.53
CA ARG A 162 18.07 4.44 -8.64
C ARG A 162 17.32 4.29 -7.33
N TYR A 163 16.10 4.82 -7.29
CA TYR A 163 15.30 4.81 -6.07
C TYR A 163 14.44 3.55 -6.00
N PHE A 164 14.53 2.85 -4.87
CA PHE A 164 13.63 1.75 -4.55
C PHE A 164 13.39 1.73 -3.05
N ALA A 165 12.13 1.81 -2.63
CA ALA A 165 11.77 1.48 -1.27
C ALA A 165 11.27 0.04 -1.20
N TYR A 166 11.85 -0.74 -0.28
CA TYR A 166 11.44 -2.11 -0.06
C TYR A 166 10.14 -2.13 0.75
N CYS A 167 9.12 -2.83 0.27
CA CYS A 167 7.89 -3.06 1.02
C CYS A 167 8.05 -4.24 1.97
N PHE A 168 7.66 -4.08 3.24
CA PHE A 168 7.75 -5.12 4.27
C PHE A 168 6.69 -4.97 5.36
N TYR A 169 6.73 -5.90 6.31
CA TYR A 169 5.93 -5.87 7.52
C TYR A 169 6.71 -5.44 8.74
N CYS A 170 6.04 -4.65 9.58
CA CYS A 170 6.59 -4.23 10.84
C CYS A 170 5.51 -4.12 11.92
N LYS A 171 5.97 -3.85 13.15
CA LYS A 171 5.11 -3.44 14.24
C LYS A 171 4.57 -2.02 13.99
N GLU A 172 3.46 -1.70 14.64
CA GLU A 172 2.72 -0.44 14.45
C GLU A 172 3.58 0.83 14.53
N ASN A 173 4.57 0.87 15.43
CA ASN A 173 5.43 2.04 15.63
C ASN A 173 6.30 2.41 14.41
N ARG A 174 6.35 1.54 13.40
CA ARG A 174 7.09 1.72 12.15
C ARG A 174 6.20 1.69 10.91
N ALA A 175 4.89 1.58 11.10
CA ALA A 175 3.95 1.54 9.99
C ALA A 175 4.08 2.80 9.13
N SER A 176 4.21 2.61 7.82
CA SER A 176 4.16 3.74 6.88
C SER A 176 2.72 4.22 6.73
N ASN A 177 2.57 5.51 6.41
CA ASN A 177 1.30 6.07 5.98
C ASN A 177 1.16 5.90 4.47
N TRP A 178 -0.02 5.48 4.03
CA TRP A 178 -0.33 5.21 2.64
C TRP A 178 -1.58 5.95 2.19
N VAL A 179 -1.65 6.35 0.94
CA VAL A 179 -2.87 6.88 0.32
C VAL A 179 -3.19 6.11 -0.95
N PHE A 180 -4.49 5.98 -1.23
CA PHE A 180 -4.96 5.47 -2.52
C PHE A 180 -5.21 6.64 -3.47
N ARG A 181 -4.74 6.52 -4.71
CA ARG A 181 -4.86 7.57 -5.73
C ARG A 181 -5.26 6.95 -7.07
N ILE A 182 -5.70 7.79 -8.00
CA ILE A 182 -5.98 7.37 -9.39
C ILE A 182 -4.81 7.77 -10.27
N HIS A 183 -4.27 6.80 -11.00
CA HIS A 183 -3.23 7.08 -11.98
C HIS A 183 -3.75 8.05 -13.05
N GLY A 184 -2.96 9.09 -13.37
CA GLY A 184 -3.36 10.15 -14.30
C GLY A 184 -4.35 11.18 -13.72
N ASP A 185 -4.95 10.93 -12.55
CA ASP A 185 -5.84 11.85 -11.84
C ASP A 185 -5.63 11.80 -10.31
N ARG A 186 -4.36 12.03 -9.92
CA ARG A 186 -3.91 11.88 -8.52
C ARG A 186 -4.52 12.88 -7.54
N ALA A 187 -5.18 13.93 -8.04
CA ALA A 187 -5.85 14.95 -7.23
C ALA A 187 -7.31 14.58 -6.89
N ARG A 188 -7.87 13.54 -7.52
CA ARG A 188 -9.25 13.10 -7.30
C ARG A 188 -9.48 12.68 -5.85
N THR A 189 -10.61 13.11 -5.28
CA THR A 189 -11.03 12.77 -3.91
C THR A 189 -12.36 12.02 -3.92
N GLY A 190 -12.72 11.44 -2.76
CA GLY A 190 -13.99 10.75 -2.55
C GLY A 190 -13.85 9.25 -2.36
N VAL A 191 -15.00 8.58 -2.22
CA VAL A 191 -15.10 7.15 -1.92
C VAL A 191 -14.50 6.30 -3.05
N ILE A 192 -13.80 5.24 -2.67
CA ILE A 192 -13.30 4.21 -3.57
C ILE A 192 -14.38 3.14 -3.72
N GLU A 193 -14.84 2.93 -4.94
CA GLU A 193 -15.84 1.90 -5.26
C GLU A 193 -15.23 0.49 -5.29
N ASP A 194 -16.07 -0.52 -5.11
CA ASP A 194 -15.64 -1.91 -5.24
C ASP A 194 -15.21 -2.21 -6.68
N GLY A 195 -14.04 -2.82 -6.83
CA GLY A 195 -13.39 -3.06 -8.12
C GLY A 195 -12.73 -1.82 -8.73
N GLN A 196 -12.63 -0.69 -8.02
CA GLN A 196 -11.95 0.49 -8.57
C GLN A 196 -10.42 0.29 -8.59
N GLU A 197 -9.81 0.59 -9.74
CA GLU A 197 -8.34 0.60 -9.90
C GLU A 197 -7.73 1.80 -9.17
N VAL A 198 -6.68 1.54 -8.40
CA VAL A 198 -5.96 2.52 -7.58
C VAL A 198 -4.46 2.28 -7.60
N GLU A 199 -3.71 3.37 -7.45
CA GLU A 199 -2.29 3.43 -7.12
C GLU A 199 -2.17 3.49 -5.59
N LEU A 200 -1.36 2.60 -4.99
CA LEU A 200 -1.01 2.67 -3.57
C LEU A 200 0.25 3.52 -3.42
N THR A 201 0.12 4.68 -2.78
CA THR A 201 1.17 5.70 -2.70
C THR A 201 1.69 5.82 -1.27
N LEU A 202 3.01 5.79 -1.11
CA LEU A 202 3.73 6.02 0.14
C LEU A 202 3.75 7.52 0.47
N LEU A 203 3.52 7.85 1.74
CA LEU A 203 3.70 9.19 2.29
C LEU A 203 5.01 9.28 3.11
N ASP A 204 5.62 10.46 3.12
CA ASP A 204 6.67 10.82 4.07
C ASP A 204 6.09 11.26 5.44
N ASP A 205 6.98 11.64 6.36
CA ASP A 205 6.63 12.11 7.71
C ASP A 205 5.83 13.43 7.72
N ASN A 206 5.75 14.15 6.60
CA ASN A 206 4.97 15.38 6.42
C ASN A 206 3.67 15.13 5.63
N ASP A 207 3.24 13.86 5.54
CA ASP A 207 2.09 13.40 4.76
C ASP A 207 2.18 13.77 3.27
N GLN A 208 3.39 13.91 2.72
CA GLN A 208 3.60 14.19 1.30
C GLN A 208 3.80 12.90 0.51
N PRO A 209 3.12 12.74 -0.64
CA PRO A 209 3.35 11.62 -1.55
C PRO A 209 4.79 11.58 -2.07
N VAL A 210 5.54 10.51 -1.76
CA VAL A 210 6.93 10.34 -2.20
C VAL A 210 7.09 9.29 -3.29
N GLY A 211 6.27 8.25 -3.28
CA GLY A 211 6.39 7.16 -4.24
C GLY A 211 5.18 6.27 -4.28
N PHE A 212 5.15 5.31 -5.19
CA PHE A 212 4.02 4.42 -5.38
C PHE A 212 4.45 2.98 -5.64
N VAL A 213 3.58 2.05 -5.26
CA VAL A 213 3.84 0.63 -5.37
C VAL A 213 3.82 0.20 -6.84
N GLN A 214 4.87 -0.52 -7.24
CA GLN A 214 5.09 -1.02 -8.59
C GLN A 214 5.71 -2.43 -8.54
N ARG A 215 5.69 -3.13 -9.68
CA ARG A 215 6.35 -4.45 -9.81
C ARG A 215 7.84 -4.27 -10.06
N PHE A 216 8.68 -5.04 -9.37
CA PHE A 216 10.11 -5.08 -9.68
C PHE A 216 10.36 -5.77 -11.02
N THR A 217 11.18 -5.20 -11.90
CA THR A 217 11.46 -5.80 -13.23
C THR A 217 12.31 -7.06 -13.14
N GLY A 218 13.17 -7.19 -12.12
CA GLY A 218 13.98 -8.38 -11.88
C GLY A 218 13.19 -9.57 -11.29
N ASP A 219 12.01 -9.32 -10.72
CA ASP A 219 11.04 -10.31 -10.26
C ASP A 219 9.63 -9.73 -10.25
N MET A 220 8.84 -10.08 -11.26
CA MET A 220 7.49 -9.57 -11.47
C MET A 220 6.49 -9.94 -10.37
N SER A 221 6.88 -10.82 -9.44
CA SER A 221 6.06 -11.15 -8.27
C SER A 221 6.38 -10.31 -7.04
N THR A 222 7.39 -9.45 -7.11
CA THR A 222 7.80 -8.58 -6.01
C THR A 222 7.26 -7.17 -6.21
N LEU A 223 6.77 -6.58 -5.12
CA LEU A 223 6.30 -5.20 -5.08
C LEU A 223 7.35 -4.33 -4.38
N LEU A 224 7.69 -3.21 -5.02
CA LEU A 224 8.58 -2.16 -4.49
C LEU A 224 7.86 -0.81 -4.57
N VAL A 225 8.38 0.21 -3.88
CA VAL A 225 7.94 1.59 -4.08
C VAL A 225 8.95 2.30 -4.98
N SER A 226 8.47 2.88 -6.08
CA SER A 226 9.25 3.82 -6.90
C SER A 226 8.93 5.26 -6.52
N HIS A 227 9.94 6.13 -6.50
CA HIS A 227 9.75 7.54 -6.18
C HIS A 227 9.25 8.33 -7.39
N TYR A 228 8.51 9.39 -7.13
CA TYR A 228 8.17 10.33 -8.20
C TYR A 228 9.44 11.03 -8.74
N GLY A 229 9.54 11.15 -10.07
CA GLY A 229 10.63 11.90 -10.70
C GLY A 229 11.96 11.15 -10.83
N VAL A 230 11.97 9.83 -10.62
CA VAL A 230 13.08 8.97 -11.05
C VAL A 230 13.08 8.93 -12.58
N GLU A 231 14.25 9.05 -13.21
CA GLU A 231 14.36 8.93 -14.67
C GLU A 231 13.96 7.51 -15.11
N ASP A 232 13.17 7.39 -16.18
CA ASP A 232 12.64 6.10 -16.67
C ASP A 232 13.72 5.02 -16.90
N GLY A 233 14.96 5.41 -17.21
CA GLY A 233 16.09 4.48 -17.37
C GLY A 233 16.73 4.00 -16.06
N LEU A 234 16.42 4.67 -14.94
CA LEU A 234 16.93 4.40 -13.60
C LEU A 234 15.87 3.74 -12.71
N ASP A 235 14.59 3.84 -13.07
CA ASP A 235 13.50 3.10 -12.43
C ASP A 235 13.46 1.65 -12.93
N LYS A 236 13.74 0.72 -12.03
CA LYS A 236 13.68 -0.74 -12.27
C LYS A 236 12.37 -1.35 -11.80
N THR A 237 11.32 -0.56 -11.84
CA THR A 237 9.97 -1.05 -11.63
C THR A 237 9.12 -0.85 -12.87
N THR A 238 8.01 -1.58 -12.96
CA THR A 238 7.00 -1.36 -13.97
C THR A 238 5.67 -1.06 -13.31
N ARG A 239 4.92 -0.13 -13.91
CA ARG A 239 3.64 0.33 -13.38
C ARG A 239 2.76 -0.85 -13.03
N HIS A 240 2.19 -0.81 -11.83
CA HIS A 240 1.30 -1.86 -11.38
C HIS A 240 0.26 -1.29 -10.43
N ASP A 241 -0.93 -1.03 -10.97
CA ASP A 241 -2.07 -0.62 -10.17
C ASP A 241 -2.83 -1.86 -9.67
N ALA A 242 -3.67 -1.66 -8.65
CA ALA A 242 -4.47 -2.72 -8.05
C ALA A 242 -5.95 -2.34 -8.01
N HIS A 243 -6.82 -3.33 -8.02
CA HIS A 243 -8.26 -3.14 -7.87
C HIS A 243 -8.66 -3.39 -6.42
N VAL A 244 -9.32 -2.43 -5.78
CA VAL A 244 -9.82 -2.59 -4.40
C VAL A 244 -11.01 -3.55 -4.40
N ILE A 245 -10.96 -4.59 -3.58
CA ILE A 245 -12.07 -5.53 -3.37
C ILE A 245 -12.43 -5.51 -1.89
N TYR A 246 -13.63 -5.06 -1.55
CA TYR A 246 -14.10 -5.05 -0.16
C TYR A 246 -14.46 -6.46 0.34
N GLU A 247 -14.29 -6.71 1.65
CA GLU A 247 -14.61 -7.99 2.32
C GLU A 247 -15.82 -7.89 3.26
#